data_AF-A0A0S8ELA7-F1
#
_entry.id   AF-A0A0S8ELA7-F1
#
_cell.length_a   1.000
_cell.length_b   1.000
_cell.length_c   1.000
_cell.angle_alpha   90.00
_cell.angle_beta   90.00
_cell.angle_gamma   90.00
#
_symmetry.space_group_name_H-M   'P 1'
#
loop_
_entity.id
_entity.type
_entity.pdbx_description
1 polymer ?
#
loop_
_entity_poly.entity_id
_entity_poly.type
_entity_poly.pdbx_seq_one_letter_code
_entity_poly.pdbx_strand_id
1 'polypeptide(L)'
;MKNFMRILSLTFVSLLFFSPAVMAAGPTYASLVDQLNPNKNTKLQLKEIWKKYKGEEVTWSGTVVEVKGGRKSATIYLSDTSRKSYNKYNITVSVNDKERAAKLNRGQKIRVKGALYDFDHHSNGSTTIDLKPGEVL
;
A
#
# COMPACT_ATOMS: atom_id res chain seq x y z
N MET A 1 11.77 -76.49 -4.55
CA MET A 1 11.33 -75.40 -5.45
C MET A 1 10.83 -74.24 -4.60
N LYS A 2 11.36 -73.04 -4.88
CA LYS A 2 10.71 -71.71 -4.90
C LYS A 2 9.86 -71.29 -3.67
N ASN A 3 9.96 -70.09 -3.11
CA ASN A 3 10.74 -68.88 -3.37
C ASN A 3 10.37 -67.85 -2.28
N PHE A 4 11.36 -67.06 -1.86
CA PHE A 4 11.38 -65.58 -1.79
C PHE A 4 10.12 -64.80 -1.37
N MET A 5 10.16 -63.66 -0.68
CA MET A 5 11.19 -62.86 0.01
C MET A 5 10.42 -61.62 0.48
N ARG A 6 10.59 -61.25 1.76
CA ARG A 6 10.08 -60.01 2.36
C ARG A 6 10.65 -58.79 1.63
N ILE A 7 9.84 -57.80 1.29
CA ILE A 7 10.23 -56.37 1.32
C ILE A 7 9.00 -55.53 1.72
N LEU A 8 9.01 -55.04 2.95
CA LEU A 8 8.08 -54.03 3.46
C LEU A 8 8.61 -52.66 3.00
N SER A 9 8.02 -52.08 1.96
CA SER A 9 8.40 -50.76 1.45
C SER A 9 7.72 -49.67 2.28
N LEU A 10 8.49 -49.04 3.17
CA LEU A 10 8.07 -47.86 3.93
C LEU A 10 8.29 -46.63 3.04
N THR A 11 7.24 -46.15 2.37
CA THR A 11 7.28 -44.92 1.58
C THR A 11 7.04 -43.72 2.49
N PHE A 12 8.11 -43.00 2.79
CA PHE A 12 8.07 -41.75 3.54
C PHE A 12 7.62 -40.63 2.59
N VAL A 13 6.30 -40.35 2.57
CA VAL A 13 5.74 -39.21 1.83
C VAL A 13 6.08 -37.93 2.59
N SER A 14 7.17 -37.27 2.19
CA SER A 14 7.48 -35.91 2.65
C SER A 14 6.42 -34.94 2.13
N LEU A 15 5.41 -34.63 2.95
CA LEU A 15 4.55 -33.47 2.75
C LEU A 15 5.41 -32.21 2.87
N LEU A 16 5.80 -31.65 1.73
CA LEU A 16 6.26 -30.27 1.65
C LEU A 16 5.07 -29.37 1.98
N PHE A 17 4.99 -28.95 3.24
CA PHE A 17 4.12 -27.87 3.67
C PHE A 17 4.60 -26.58 2.98
N PHE A 18 4.05 -26.30 1.80
CA PHE A 18 4.05 -24.95 1.23
C PHE A 18 3.27 -24.07 2.18
N SER A 19 3.97 -23.42 3.11
CA SER A 19 3.39 -22.33 3.88
C SER A 19 3.06 -21.22 2.89
N PRO A 20 1.79 -20.78 2.76
CA PRO A 20 1.50 -19.60 1.98
C PRO A 20 2.32 -18.46 2.60
N ALA A 21 3.14 -17.80 1.78
CA ALA A 21 3.81 -16.58 2.20
C ALA A 21 2.70 -15.60 2.60
N VAL A 22 2.49 -15.44 3.90
CA VAL A 22 1.65 -14.38 4.44
C VAL A 22 2.41 -13.10 4.10
N MET A 23 2.10 -12.54 2.94
CA MET A 23 2.53 -11.18 2.61
C MET A 23 1.96 -10.30 3.71
N ALA A 24 2.83 -9.85 4.60
CA ALA A 24 2.45 -8.96 5.69
C ALA A 24 1.74 -7.77 5.07
N ALA A 25 0.46 -7.60 5.40
CA ALA A 25 -0.28 -6.43 4.97
C ALA A 25 0.42 -5.22 5.59
N GLY A 26 0.98 -4.35 4.75
CA GLY A 26 1.61 -3.11 5.20
C GLY A 26 0.65 -2.23 6.01
N PRO A 27 1.14 -1.15 6.64
CA PRO A 27 0.32 -0.34 7.55
C PRO A 27 -0.93 0.18 6.83
N THR A 28 -2.04 0.26 7.57
CA THR A 28 -3.21 1.02 7.10
C THR A 28 -2.86 2.51 7.00
N TYR A 29 -3.54 3.24 6.13
CA TYR A 29 -3.39 4.69 6.03
C TYR A 29 -3.60 5.37 7.39
N ALA A 30 -4.70 5.02 8.08
CA ALA A 30 -5.05 5.57 9.39
C ALA A 30 -3.95 5.34 10.45
N SER A 31 -3.43 4.12 10.56
CA SER A 31 -2.40 3.77 11.54
C SER A 31 -1.06 4.44 11.26
N LEU A 32 -0.73 4.68 9.99
CA LEU A 32 0.50 5.39 9.62
C LEU A 32 0.38 6.89 9.91
N VAL A 33 -0.76 7.50 9.59
CA VAL A 33 -1.02 8.92 9.90
C VAL A 33 -1.00 9.20 11.40
N ASP A 34 -1.52 8.28 12.23
CA ASP A 34 -1.49 8.44 13.68
C ASP A 34 -0.07 8.47 14.25
N GLN A 35 0.83 7.68 13.67
CA GLN A 35 2.25 7.67 14.04
C GLN A 35 2.97 8.92 13.54
N LEU A 36 2.58 9.43 12.37
CA LEU A 36 3.09 10.67 11.78
C LEU A 36 2.37 11.91 12.33
N ASN A 37 1.98 11.94 13.61
CA ASN A 37 1.27 13.09 14.16
C ASN A 37 2.26 14.17 14.67
N PRO A 38 2.29 15.39 14.11
CA PRO A 38 3.20 16.46 14.53
C PRO A 38 2.89 17.03 15.91
N ASN A 39 1.70 16.80 16.47
CA ASN A 39 1.36 17.18 17.84
C ASN A 39 1.93 16.20 18.87
N LYS A 40 2.35 15.00 18.44
CA LYS A 40 2.89 13.94 19.30
C LYS A 40 4.39 13.72 19.10
N ASN A 41 4.95 14.23 18.01
CA ASN A 41 6.32 13.95 17.59
C ASN A 41 7.03 15.22 17.14
N THR A 42 8.30 15.32 17.49
CA THR A 42 9.20 16.32 16.91
C THR A 42 9.46 16.03 15.43
N LYS A 43 9.90 17.04 14.67
CA LYS A 43 10.30 16.88 13.27
C LYS A 43 11.35 15.77 13.07
N LEU A 44 12.27 15.61 14.03
CA LEU A 44 13.30 14.56 13.96
C LEU A 44 12.69 13.17 14.17
N GLN A 45 11.79 13.00 15.13
CA GLN A 45 11.08 11.74 15.37
C GLN A 45 10.22 11.34 14.16
N LEU A 46 9.53 12.30 13.53
CA LEU A 46 8.75 12.04 12.32
C LEU A 46 9.62 11.50 11.19
N LYS A 47 10.83 12.04 11.00
CA LYS A 47 11.78 11.54 10.00
C LYS A 47 12.23 10.11 10.31
N GLU A 48 12.54 9.80 11.56
CA GLU A 48 12.94 8.45 11.97
C GLU A 48 11.79 7.44 11.86
N ILE A 49 10.56 7.84 12.18
CA ILE A 49 9.36 7.02 11.96
C ILE A 49 9.19 6.75 10.46
N TRP A 50 9.20 7.80 9.64
CA TRP A 50 9.01 7.67 8.20
C TRP A 50 10.06 6.79 7.53
N LYS A 51 11.33 6.87 7.97
CA LYS A 51 12.43 6.06 7.46
C LYS A 51 12.16 4.56 7.55
N LYS A 52 11.38 4.10 8.54
CA LYS A 52 11.01 2.69 8.71
C LYS A 52 10.01 2.21 7.66
N TYR A 53 9.15 3.10 7.19
CA TYR A 53 8.05 2.80 6.28
C TYR A 53 8.35 3.18 4.83
N LYS A 54 9.27 4.13 4.59
CA LYS A 54 9.58 4.61 3.25
C LYS A 54 10.03 3.46 2.35
N GLY A 55 9.39 3.34 1.19
CA GLY A 55 9.61 2.27 0.23
C GLY A 55 8.78 1.02 0.47
N GLU A 56 8.11 0.89 1.62
CA GLU A 56 7.20 -0.22 1.88
C GLU A 56 5.98 -0.15 0.96
N GLU A 57 5.59 -1.30 0.43
CA GLU A 57 4.44 -1.44 -0.45
C GLU A 57 3.16 -1.54 0.38
N VAL A 58 2.21 -0.66 0.09
CA VAL A 58 0.91 -0.64 0.77
C VAL A 58 -0.21 -0.82 -0.24
N THR A 59 -1.33 -1.33 0.24
CA THR A 59 -2.56 -1.38 -0.54
C THR A 59 -3.68 -0.69 0.22
N TRP A 60 -4.11 0.47 -0.28
CA TRP A 60 -5.10 1.31 0.36
C TRP A 60 -6.33 1.50 -0.51
N SER A 61 -7.43 1.91 0.10
CA SER A 61 -8.67 2.23 -0.61
C SER A 61 -9.01 3.70 -0.37
N GLY A 62 -9.60 4.34 -1.36
CA GLY A 62 -10.00 5.74 -1.25
C GLY A 62 -11.03 6.11 -2.30
N THR A 63 -11.66 7.26 -2.10
CA THR A 63 -12.59 7.85 -3.06
C THR A 63 -11.82 8.80 -3.97
N VAL A 64 -11.97 8.66 -5.28
CA VAL A 64 -11.32 9.52 -6.28
C VAL A 64 -11.86 10.95 -6.16
N VAL A 65 -10.94 11.88 -5.91
CA VAL A 65 -11.23 13.32 -5.81
C VAL A 65 -10.98 13.99 -7.16
N GLU A 66 -9.84 13.67 -7.78
CA GLU A 66 -9.38 14.22 -9.04
C GLU A 66 -8.33 13.28 -9.66
N VAL A 67 -8.20 13.30 -10.98
CA VAL A 67 -7.09 12.68 -11.71
C VAL A 67 -6.44 13.75 -12.56
N LYS A 68 -5.12 13.93 -12.42
CA LYS A 68 -4.33 14.86 -13.24
C LYS A 68 -3.38 14.08 -14.15
N GLY A 69 -3.50 14.32 -15.45
CA GLY A 69 -2.57 13.77 -16.44
C GLY A 69 -1.27 14.56 -16.52
N GLY A 70 -0.15 13.84 -16.61
CA GLY A 70 1.16 14.39 -16.96
C GLY A 70 1.69 13.82 -18.29
N ARG A 71 2.92 14.22 -18.66
CA ARG A 71 3.55 13.75 -19.90
C ARG A 71 3.78 12.24 -19.90
N LYS A 72 4.34 11.70 -18.82
CA LYS A 72 4.72 10.27 -18.68
C LYS A 72 3.91 9.48 -17.65
N SER A 73 3.15 10.15 -16.80
CA SER A 73 2.40 9.55 -15.69
C SER A 73 1.09 10.29 -15.46
N ALA A 74 0.23 9.76 -14.60
CA ALA A 74 -0.92 10.46 -14.03
C ALA A 74 -0.81 10.47 -12.50
N THR A 75 -1.40 11.47 -11.86
CA THR A 75 -1.56 11.55 -10.42
C THR A 75 -3.02 11.40 -10.06
N ILE A 76 -3.34 10.41 -9.23
CA ILE A 76 -4.68 10.17 -8.70
C ILE A 76 -4.72 10.75 -7.28
N TYR A 77 -5.67 11.64 -7.02
CA TYR A 77 -5.92 12.20 -5.70
C TYR A 77 -7.07 11.45 -5.05
N LEU A 78 -6.80 10.85 -3.89
CA LEU A 78 -7.76 10.02 -3.17
C LEU A 78 -8.07 10.60 -1.80
N SER A 79 -9.32 10.41 -1.37
CA SER A 79 -9.77 10.67 -0.01
C SER A 79 -10.09 9.36 0.70
N ASP A 80 -9.34 9.07 1.75
CA ASP A 80 -9.71 8.12 2.80
C ASP A 80 -10.43 8.88 3.92
N THR A 81 -11.69 8.54 4.20
CA THR A 81 -12.52 9.26 5.18
C THR A 81 -12.13 8.98 6.63
N SER A 82 -11.20 8.06 6.90
CA SER A 82 -10.75 7.74 8.26
C SER A 82 -9.94 8.87 8.91
N ARG A 83 -9.35 9.78 8.13
CA ARG A 83 -8.57 10.93 8.64
C ARG A 83 -8.88 12.21 7.88
N LYS A 84 -8.52 13.34 8.49
CA LYS A 84 -8.72 14.67 7.91
C LYS A 84 -7.99 14.81 6.57
N SER A 85 -8.63 15.45 5.60
CA SER A 85 -8.06 15.71 4.28
C SER A 85 -7.53 17.13 4.10
N TYR A 86 -6.57 17.27 3.18
CA TYR A 86 -6.08 18.53 2.64
C TYR A 86 -6.71 18.74 1.26
N ASN A 87 -7.39 19.86 1.02
CA ASN A 87 -8.04 20.12 -0.26
C ASN A 87 -8.92 18.95 -0.75
N LYS A 88 -9.63 18.28 0.17
CA LYS A 88 -10.51 17.11 -0.05
C LYS A 88 -9.79 15.79 -0.37
N TYR A 89 -8.46 15.71 -0.38
CA TYR A 89 -7.70 14.46 -0.55
C TYR A 89 -6.67 14.27 0.57
N ASN A 90 -6.16 13.06 0.73
CA ASN A 90 -5.15 12.75 1.75
C ASN A 90 -4.20 11.60 1.36
N ILE A 91 -4.41 11.02 0.18
CA ILE A 91 -3.51 10.08 -0.47
C ILE A 91 -3.29 10.58 -1.90
N THR A 92 -2.06 10.60 -2.37
CA THR A 92 -1.74 10.81 -3.79
C THR A 92 -1.03 9.57 -4.36
N VAL A 93 -1.34 9.23 -5.60
CA VAL A 93 -0.77 8.04 -6.25
C VAL A 93 -0.26 8.42 -7.62
N SER A 94 1.05 8.26 -7.86
CA SER A 94 1.63 8.45 -9.19
C SER A 94 1.62 7.12 -9.95
N VAL A 95 0.86 7.06 -11.03
CA VAL A 95 0.71 5.86 -11.86
C VAL A 95 1.30 6.08 -13.25
N ASN A 96 1.93 5.05 -13.82
CA ASN A 96 2.44 5.09 -15.20
C ASN A 96 1.34 4.75 -16.22
N ASP A 97 0.36 3.93 -15.85
CA ASP A 97 -0.79 3.58 -16.68
C ASP A 97 -1.83 4.72 -16.71
N LYS A 98 -1.57 5.68 -17.60
CA LYS A 98 -2.44 6.84 -17.81
C LYS A 98 -3.81 6.47 -18.35
N GLU A 99 -3.90 5.43 -19.18
CA GLU A 99 -5.15 5.04 -19.82
C GLU A 99 -6.13 4.49 -18.79
N ARG A 100 -5.63 3.64 -17.88
CA ARG A 100 -6.43 3.17 -16.74
C ARG A 100 -6.81 4.30 -15.81
N ALA A 101 -5.89 5.22 -15.51
CA ALA A 101 -6.17 6.38 -14.66
C ALA A 101 -7.25 7.31 -15.26
N ALA A 102 -7.23 7.54 -16.57
CA ALA A 102 -8.17 8.41 -17.27
C ALA A 102 -9.61 7.88 -17.28
N LYS A 103 -9.81 6.58 -17.03
CA LYS A 103 -11.14 5.96 -16.93
C LYS A 103 -11.78 6.12 -15.55
N LEU A 104 -11.05 6.66 -14.57
CA LEU A 104 -11.55 6.84 -13.22
C LEU A 104 -12.43 8.08 -13.12
N ASN A 105 -13.56 7.93 -12.42
CA ASN A 105 -14.51 9.01 -12.21
C ASN A 105 -14.39 9.60 -10.80
N ARG A 106 -14.62 10.91 -10.67
CA ARG A 106 -14.75 11.55 -9.35
C ARG A 106 -15.87 10.88 -8.54
N GLY A 107 -15.62 10.62 -7.27
CA GLY A 107 -16.55 9.91 -6.37
C GLY A 107 -16.46 8.39 -6.45
N GLN A 108 -15.71 7.83 -7.41
CA GLN A 108 -15.48 6.40 -7.49
C GLN A 108 -14.61 5.93 -6.33
N LYS A 109 -15.04 4.88 -5.63
CA LYS A 109 -14.18 4.19 -4.66
C LYS A 109 -13.28 3.20 -5.39
N ILE A 110 -11.98 3.31 -5.18
CA ILE A 110 -11.00 2.41 -5.79
C ILE A 110 -10.04 1.85 -4.73
N ARG A 111 -9.34 0.78 -5.10
CA ARG A 111 -8.20 0.27 -4.37
C ARG A 111 -6.94 0.55 -5.18
N VAL A 112 -5.90 0.99 -4.50
CA VAL A 112 -4.60 1.30 -5.10
C VAL A 112 -3.52 0.58 -4.34
N LYS A 113 -2.44 0.29 -5.06
CA LYS A 113 -1.24 -0.30 -4.51
C LYS A 113 -0.05 0.58 -4.89
N GLY A 114 0.93 0.73 -4.01
CA GLY A 114 2.12 1.50 -4.32
C GLY A 114 3.08 1.61 -3.14
N ALA A 115 4.31 2.02 -3.42
CA ALA A 115 5.33 2.19 -2.40
C ALA A 115 5.24 3.57 -1.73
N LEU A 116 5.38 3.61 -0.40
CA LEU A 116 5.39 4.84 0.40
C LEU A 116 6.58 5.72 0.00
N TYR A 117 6.30 6.89 -0.59
CA TYR A 117 7.35 7.75 -1.16
C TYR A 117 7.65 8.97 -0.29
N ASP A 118 6.62 9.75 0.03
CA ASP A 118 6.74 10.95 0.85
C ASP A 118 5.47 11.22 1.67
N PHE A 119 5.57 12.15 2.61
CA PHE A 119 4.42 12.65 3.37
C PHE A 119 4.57 14.15 3.66
N ASP A 120 3.43 14.85 3.73
CA ASP A 120 3.39 16.26 4.10
C ASP A 120 2.38 16.50 5.22
N HIS A 121 2.71 17.44 6.10
CA HIS A 121 1.79 17.99 7.09
C HIS A 121 1.32 19.37 6.65
N HIS A 122 0.02 19.59 6.80
CA HIS A 122 -0.62 20.84 6.43
C HIS A 122 -0.99 21.64 7.67
N SER A 123 -1.08 22.96 7.53
CA SER A 123 -1.43 23.89 8.62
C SER A 123 -2.81 23.59 9.24
N ASN A 124 -3.70 22.93 8.49
CA ASN A 124 -5.01 22.49 8.99
C ASN A 124 -4.94 21.19 9.82
N GLY A 125 -3.76 20.64 10.08
CA GLY A 125 -3.56 19.40 10.84
C GLY A 125 -3.84 18.12 10.07
N SER A 126 -3.99 18.18 8.74
CA SER A 126 -4.07 16.98 7.89
C SER A 126 -2.69 16.51 7.43
N THR A 127 -2.62 15.23 7.08
CA THR A 127 -1.41 14.61 6.54
C THR A 127 -1.73 14.01 5.18
N THR A 128 -0.96 14.36 4.15
CA THR A 128 -1.02 13.71 2.83
C THR A 128 0.11 12.71 2.71
N ILE A 129 -0.16 11.56 2.10
CA ILE A 129 0.86 10.55 1.80
C ILE A 129 0.92 10.28 0.30
N ASP A 130 2.13 10.25 -0.23
CA ASP A 130 2.43 10.03 -1.64
C ASP A 130 2.87 8.58 -1.88
N LEU A 131 2.26 7.91 -2.85
CA LEU A 131 2.63 6.58 -3.31
C LEU A 131 3.31 6.64 -4.68
N LYS A 132 4.53 6.08 -4.80
CA LYS A 132 5.30 6.03 -6.05
C LYS A 132 6.23 4.80 -6.15
N PRO A 133 6.26 4.09 -7.30
CA PRO A 133 5.18 4.06 -8.29
C PRO A 133 3.93 3.44 -7.66
N GLY A 134 2.76 3.77 -8.20
CA GLY A 134 1.50 3.14 -7.83
C GLY A 134 0.76 2.54 -9.01
N GLU A 135 -0.23 1.72 -8.69
CA GLU A 135 -1.15 1.08 -9.61
C GLU A 135 -2.57 1.07 -9.03
N VAL A 136 -3.55 1.09 -9.93
CA VAL A 136 -4.97 0.87 -9.58
C VAL A 136 -5.20 -0.64 -9.61
N LEU A 137 -5.87 -1.19 -8.61
CA LEU A 137 -6.24 -2.61 -8.56
C LEU A 137 -7.60 -2.87 -9.22
#